data_AF-A0A3S9N044-F1
#
_entry.id   AF-A0A3S9N044-F1
#
_cell.length_a   1.000
_cell.length_b   1.000
_cell.length_c   1.000
_cell.angle_alpha   90.00
_cell.angle_beta   90.00
_cell.angle_gamma   90.00
#
_symmetry.space_group_name_H-M   'P 1'
#
loop_
_entity.id
_entity.type
_entity.pdbx_description
1 polymer ?
#
loop_
_entity_poly.entity_id
_entity_poly.type
_entity_poly.pdbx_seq_one_letter_code
_entity_poly.pdbx_strand_id
1 'polypeptide(L)'
;MKHSKRSYHLAAFSIILLVVFLTLSVINRDGSTMLDDIVGYLITLFFVTVLAGFVFAMLSLREPSSRVKTIGLAVNVILFVLLAVNVLLNLQRVTAAFAT
;
A
#
# COMPACT_ATOMS: atom_id res chain seq x y z
N MET A 1 14.94 -14.62 11.06
CA MET A 1 13.48 -14.36 10.96
C MET A 1 13.10 -12.93 11.35
N LYS A 2 14.06 -12.00 11.46
CA LYS A 2 13.77 -10.62 11.87
C LYS A 2 13.03 -9.87 10.76
N HIS A 3 13.40 -10.13 9.51
CA HIS A 3 12.81 -9.47 8.34
C HIS A 3 11.48 -10.09 7.94
N SER A 4 11.33 -11.42 8.01
CA SER A 4 10.05 -12.10 7.75
C SER A 4 8.93 -11.62 8.69
N LYS A 5 9.22 -11.46 9.98
CA LYS A 5 8.22 -10.95 10.95
C LYS A 5 7.84 -9.50 10.64
N ARG A 6 8.80 -8.63 10.31
CA ARG A 6 8.53 -7.22 9.96
C ARG A 6 7.73 -7.11 8.67
N SER A 7 8.08 -7.89 7.65
CA SER A 7 7.32 -7.96 6.38
C SER A 7 5.87 -8.38 6.61
N TYR A 8 5.63 -9.37 7.48
CA TYR A 8 4.28 -9.81 7.82
C TYR A 8 3.48 -8.72 8.57
N HIS A 9 4.08 -8.03 9.55
CA HIS A 9 3.40 -6.93 10.24
C HIS A 9 3.05 -5.78 9.30
N LEU A 10 3.95 -5.44 8.36
CA LEU A 10 3.68 -4.41 7.37
C LEU A 10 2.60 -4.84 6.38
N ALA A 11 2.57 -6.10 5.97
CA ALA A 11 1.48 -6.64 5.16
C ALA A 11 0.12 -6.51 5.87
N ALA A 12 0.05 -6.90 7.14
CA ALA A 12 -1.17 -6.78 7.94
C ALA A 12 -1.59 -5.31 8.13
N PHE A 13 -0.64 -4.43 8.44
CA PHE A 13 -0.88 -3.01 8.62
C PHE A 13 -1.35 -2.34 7.32
N SER A 14 -0.75 -2.68 6.17
CA SER A 14 -1.22 -2.22 4.86
C SER A 14 -2.62 -2.71 4.53
N ILE A 15 -2.99 -3.95 4.87
CA ILE A 15 -4.37 -4.43 4.67
C ILE A 15 -5.34 -3.65 5.55
N ILE A 16 -5.00 -3.39 6.81
CA ILE A 16 -5.85 -2.59 7.70
C ILE A 16 -6.04 -1.18 7.13
N LEU A 17 -4.96 -0.53 6.67
CA LEU A 17 -5.04 0.77 6.01
C LEU A 17 -5.93 0.72 4.76
N LEU A 18 -5.81 -0.33 3.93
CA LEU A 18 -6.65 -0.50 2.74
C LEU A 18 -8.13 -0.64 3.11
N VAL A 19 -8.46 -1.37 4.17
CA VAL A 19 -9.85 -1.49 4.64
C VAL A 19 -10.37 -0.13 5.14
N VAL A 20 -9.56 0.61 5.91
CA VAL A 20 -9.90 1.98 6.33
C VAL A 20 -10.16 2.88 5.11
N PHE A 21 -9.35 2.75 4.06
CA PHE A 21 -9.54 3.46 2.80
C PHE A 21 -10.88 3.17 2.15
N LEU A 22 -11.23 1.89 2.02
CA LEU A 22 -12.49 1.48 1.42
C LEU A 22 -13.68 2.03 2.22
N THR A 23 -13.61 2.02 3.55
CA THR A 23 -14.63 2.63 4.41
C THR A 23 -14.73 4.15 4.22
N LEU A 24 -13.60 4.86 4.19
CA LEU A 24 -13.57 6.31 3.95
C LEU A 24 -13.97 6.70 2.52
N SER A 25 -13.94 5.76 1.57
CA SER A 25 -14.34 5.99 0.19
C SER A 25 -15.86 6.00 -0.02
N VAL A 26 -16.62 5.37 0.89
CA VAL A 26 -18.09 5.30 0.82
C VAL A 26 -18.80 6.30 1.72
N ILE A 27 -18.06 6.97 2.62
CA ILE A 27 -18.61 8.02 3.49
C ILE A 27 -18.81 9.29 2.66
N ASN A 28 -20.00 9.88 2.76
CA ASN A 28 -20.30 11.14 2.10
C ASN A 28 -19.49 12.28 2.74
N ARG A 29 -18.75 12.99 1.91
CA ARG A 29 -17.89 14.11 2.33
C ARG A 29 -18.66 15.37 2.01
N ASP A 30 -19.49 15.84 2.94
CA ASP A 30 -20.27 17.08 2.79
C ASP A 30 -19.36 18.33 2.79
N GLY A 31 -18.43 18.42 1.82
CA GLY A 31 -17.44 19.50 1.72
C GLY A 31 -16.43 19.57 2.86
N SER A 32 -16.28 18.51 3.66
CA SER A 32 -15.39 18.50 4.83
C SER A 32 -13.91 18.47 4.43
N THR A 33 -13.26 19.62 4.48
CA THR A 33 -11.81 19.77 4.23
C THR A 33 -10.96 18.92 5.18
N MET A 34 -11.41 18.75 6.43
CA MET A 34 -10.73 17.92 7.42
C MET A 34 -10.70 16.44 7.01
N LEU A 35 -11.79 15.90 6.45
CA LEU A 35 -11.81 14.51 5.99
C LEU A 35 -10.90 14.32 4.77
N ASP A 36 -10.83 15.30 3.88
CA ASP A 36 -9.92 15.24 2.73
C ASP A 36 -8.45 15.28 3.14
N ASP A 37 -8.08 16.10 4.14
CA ASP A 37 -6.73 16.13 4.70
C ASP A 37 -6.35 14.78 5.33
N ILE A 38 -7.24 14.20 6.16
CA ILE A 38 -7.03 12.90 6.80
C ILE A 38 -6.81 11.81 5.75
N VAL A 39 -7.64 11.81 4.70
CA VAL A 39 -7.53 10.88 3.58
C VAL A 39 -6.18 11.06 2.89
N GLY A 40 -5.75 12.29 2.62
CA GLY A 40 -4.44 12.59 2.03
C GLY A 40 -3.25 12.03 2.84
N TYR A 41 -3.27 12.24 4.16
CA TYR A 41 -2.25 11.68 5.05
C TYR A 41 -2.25 10.16 5.06
N LEU A 42 -3.43 9.54 5.12
CA LEU A 42 -3.56 8.09 5.09
C LEU A 42 -3.03 7.51 3.77
N ILE A 43 -3.22 8.19 2.62
CA ILE A 43 -2.78 7.68 1.30
C ILE A 43 -1.27 7.69 1.27
N THR A 44 -0.68 8.79 1.74
CA THR A 44 0.77 8.94 1.87
C THR A 44 1.36 7.87 2.78
N LEU A 45 0.71 7.62 3.93
CA LEU A 45 1.12 6.57 4.86
C LEU A 45 1.02 5.18 4.22
N PHE A 46 -0.07 4.88 3.51
CA PHE A 46 -0.24 3.63 2.79
C PHE A 46 0.87 3.41 1.75
N PHE A 47 1.18 4.45 0.97
CA PHE A 47 2.25 4.43 -0.03
C PHE A 47 3.60 4.06 0.60
N VAL A 48 4.01 4.78 1.64
CA VAL A 48 5.28 4.52 2.35
C VAL A 48 5.30 3.12 2.95
N THR A 49 4.17 2.67 3.51
CA THR A 49 4.07 1.35 4.12
C THR A 49 4.22 0.24 3.10
N VAL A 50 3.60 0.36 1.92
CA VAL A 50 3.72 -0.64 0.85
C VAL A 50 5.16 -0.71 0.33
N LEU A 51 5.83 0.43 0.15
CA LEU A 51 7.24 0.46 -0.25
C LEU A 51 8.14 -0.21 0.80
N ALA A 52 8.00 0.17 2.08
CA ALA A 52 8.76 -0.43 3.17
C ALA A 52 8.48 -1.94 3.27
N GLY A 53 7.21 -2.34 3.18
CA GLY A 53 6.75 -3.73 3.21
C GLY A 53 7.37 -4.55 2.09
N PHE A 54 7.43 -4.02 0.88
CA PHE A 54 8.09 -4.64 -0.27
C PHE A 54 9.60 -4.78 -0.05
N VAL A 55 10.29 -3.74 0.45
CA VAL A 55 11.73 -3.82 0.76
C VAL A 55 12.00 -4.91 1.80
N PHE A 56 11.22 -4.98 2.87
CA PHE A 56 11.37 -6.04 3.88
C PHE A 56 11.01 -7.44 3.34
N ALA A 57 10.03 -7.53 2.45
CA ALA A 57 9.69 -8.77 1.76
C ALA A 57 10.88 -9.26 0.91
N MET A 58 11.52 -8.38 0.15
CA MET A 58 12.73 -8.70 -0.63
C MET A 58 13.90 -9.11 0.27
N LEU A 59 14.15 -8.40 1.38
CA LEU A 59 15.16 -8.79 2.36
C LEU A 59 14.88 -10.15 3.02
N SER A 60 13.60 -10.51 3.19
CA SER A 60 13.21 -11.79 3.77
C SER A 60 13.55 -13.00 2.88
N LEU A 61 13.83 -12.80 1.58
CA LEU A 61 14.18 -13.89 0.65
C LEU A 61 15.40 -14.68 1.12
N ARG A 62 16.35 -14.04 1.79
CA ARG A 62 17.56 -14.67 2.36
C ARG A 62 17.31 -15.49 3.63
N GLU A 63 16.13 -15.40 4.24
CA GLU A 63 15.77 -16.16 5.44
C GLU A 63 15.19 -17.54 5.08
N PRO A 64 15.31 -18.56 5.97
CA PRO A 64 14.72 -19.88 5.73
C PRO A 64 13.21 -19.81 5.49
N SER A 65 12.70 -20.74 4.68
CA SER A 65 11.29 -20.77 4.31
C SER A 65 10.39 -21.01 5.52
N SER A 66 9.33 -20.21 5.64
CA SER A 66 8.30 -20.36 6.67
C SER A 66 6.96 -19.86 6.14
N ARG A 67 5.86 -20.31 6.74
CA ARG A 67 4.50 -19.84 6.36
C ARG A 67 4.39 -18.32 6.47
N VAL A 68 4.94 -17.74 7.54
CA VAL A 68 4.95 -16.28 7.79
C VAL A 68 5.71 -15.52 6.70
N LYS A 69 6.88 -16.02 6.29
CA LYS A 69 7.66 -15.45 5.19
C LYS A 69 6.86 -15.49 3.88
N THR A 70 6.27 -16.64 3.57
CA THR A 70 5.55 -16.84 2.30
C THR A 70 4.35 -15.91 2.18
N ILE A 71 3.55 -15.79 3.25
CA ILE A 71 2.40 -14.89 3.29
C ILE A 71 2.86 -13.43 3.21
N GLY A 72 3.85 -13.03 4.02
CA GLY A 72 4.38 -11.67 4.02
C GLY A 72 4.95 -11.27 2.66
N LEU A 73 5.69 -12.17 2.00
CA LEU A 73 6.22 -11.96 0.66
C LEU A 73 5.08 -11.79 -0.36
N ALA A 74 4.15 -12.74 -0.42
CA ALA A 74 3.06 -12.72 -1.39
C ALA A 74 2.21 -11.46 -1.29
N VAL A 75 1.78 -11.10 -0.06
CA VAL A 75 0.92 -9.93 0.16
C VAL A 75 1.65 -8.64 -0.20
N ASN A 76 2.89 -8.44 0.25
CA ASN A 76 3.63 -7.22 -0.06
C ASN A 76 3.95 -7.08 -1.55
N VAL A 77 4.25 -8.19 -2.25
CA VAL A 77 4.46 -8.17 -3.70
C VAL A 77 3.17 -7.80 -4.43
N ILE A 78 2.03 -8.40 -4.07
CA ILE A 78 0.73 -8.08 -4.67
C ILE A 78 0.40 -6.60 -4.45
N LEU A 79 0.50 -6.11 -3.21
CA LEU A 79 0.23 -4.70 -2.88
C LEU A 79 1.15 -3.74 -3.65
N PHE A 80 2.43 -4.08 -3.78
CA PHE A 80 3.38 -3.28 -4.54
C PHE A 80 3.05 -3.24 -6.04
N VAL A 81 2.71 -4.38 -6.64
CA VAL A 81 2.32 -4.45 -8.05
C VAL A 81 1.03 -3.66 -8.30
N LEU A 82 0.02 -3.81 -7.44
CA LEU A 82 -1.22 -3.04 -7.53
C LEU A 82 -0.95 -1.54 -7.42
N LEU A 83 -0.10 -1.13 -6.48
CA LEU A 83 0.28 0.27 -6.33
C LEU A 83 0.99 0.80 -7.60
N ALA A 84 1.96 0.05 -8.13
CA ALA A 84 2.71 0.43 -9.33
C ALA A 84 1.79 0.58 -10.55
N VAL A 85 0.86 -0.35 -10.76
CA VAL A 85 -0.15 -0.26 -11.83
C VAL A 85 -1.03 0.97 -11.65
N ASN A 86 -1.50 1.23 -10.43
CA ASN A 86 -2.38 2.37 -10.15
C ASN A 86 -1.65 3.71 -10.38
N VAL A 87 -0.39 3.82 -9.96
CA VAL A 87 0.45 5.00 -10.23
C VAL A 87 0.63 5.20 -11.74
N LEU A 88 0.93 4.13 -12.49
CA LEU A 88 1.12 4.22 -13.94
C LEU A 88 -0.16 4.67 -14.66
N LEU A 89 -1.31 4.11 -14.29
CA LEU A 89 -2.61 4.48 -14.86
C LEU A 89 -2.95 5.96 -14.56
N ASN A 90 -2.72 6.43 -13.34
CA ASN A 90 -2.96 7.83 -13.00
C ASN A 90 -1.98 8.76 -13.72
N LEU A 91 -0.71 8.37 -13.85
CA LEU A 91 0.26 9.15 -14.60
C LEU A 91 -0.13 9.29 -16.07
N GLN A 92 -0.59 8.21 -16.71
CA GLN A 92 -1.12 8.24 -18.08
C GLN A 92 -2.33 9.16 -18.24
N ARG A 93 -3.23 9.20 -17.25
CA ARG A 93 -4.40 10.11 -17.27
C ARG A 93 -3.97 11.57 -17.17
N VAL A 94 -3.01 11.85 -16.28
CA VAL A 94 -2.46 13.19 -16.11
C VAL A 94 -1.75 13.65 -17.38
N THR A 95 -0.88 12.82 -17.97
CA THR A 95 -0.17 13.19 -19.20
C THR A 95 -1.13 13.37 -20.37
N ALA A 96 -2.16 12.54 -20.50
CA ALA A 96 -3.20 12.70 -21.52
C ALA A 96 -3.97 14.02 -21.36
N ALA A 97 -4.25 14.45 -20.13
CA ALA A 97 -4.95 15.70 -19.86
C ALA A 97 -4.15 16.96 -20.22
N PHE A 98 -2.81 16.86 -20.30
CA PHE A 98 -1.93 17.96 -20.71
C PHE A 98 -1.44 17.85 -22.17
N ALA A 99 -1.81 16.78 -22.86
CA ALA A 99 -1.47 16.56 -24.28
C ALA A 99 -2.52 17.12 -25.25
N THR A 100 -3.63 17.66 -24.73
CA THR A 100 -4.67 18.42 -25.46
C THR A 100 -4.48 19.91 -25.27
#